data_AF-A0A2S9ALC4-F1
#
_entry.id   AF-A0A2S9ALC4-F1
#
_cell.length_a   1.000
_cell.length_b   1.000
_cell.length_c   1.000
_cell.angle_alpha   90.00
_cell.angle_beta   90.00
_cell.angle_gamma   90.00
#
_symmetry.space_group_name_H-M   'P 1'
#
loop_
_entity.id
_entity.type
_entity.pdbx_description
1 polymer ?
#
loop_
_entity_poly.entity_id
_entity_poly.type
_entity_poly.pdbx_seq_one_letter_code
_entity_poly.pdbx_strand_id
1 'polypeptide(L)'
;MDASPRPTWRSRTWIAAAGMIALLVVLLSMLGLDGPQSLTVVLACAGAVVLGVLGWATVRSQRQRREYERSLTEWAADRAAQQERLRIARELHDLASHGLGLITMRAAAVAGLTGTAGDAERRSALVDIEEAGRSAMSELRRMLTVLREPGDEVPLHPPARLADVPGIVAAAEAFGVRTSLRVDDLGEVPLAVQAAVCATIREALSNIGRHAGPVPAVVVVERDADDVRVIIVDEGPATGWVPQPGAGHGLQGARERVHALGGTLRGEQLGAGFRVEARVPLGAGS
;
A
#
# COMPACT_ATOMS: atom_id res chain seq x y z
N MET A 1 5.85 8.88 -20.58
CA MET A 1 4.78 9.25 -19.64
C MET A 1 4.38 10.67 -19.98
N ASP A 2 3.43 10.80 -20.91
CA ASP A 2 3.09 12.11 -21.49
C ASP A 2 2.40 12.98 -20.44
N ALA A 3 3.04 14.09 -20.08
CA ALA A 3 2.46 15.06 -19.20
C ALA A 3 1.26 15.71 -19.90
N SER A 4 0.07 15.53 -19.33
CA SER A 4 -1.16 16.14 -19.82
C SER A 4 -0.93 17.65 -20.01
N PRO A 5 -1.13 18.19 -21.22
CA PRO A 5 -0.85 19.59 -21.50
C PRO A 5 -1.73 20.48 -20.61
N ARG A 6 -1.13 21.56 -20.11
CA ARG A 6 -1.83 22.53 -19.25
C ARG A 6 -3.13 23.00 -19.93
N PRO A 7 -4.27 23.03 -19.23
CA PRO A 7 -5.51 23.54 -19.82
C PRO A 7 -5.31 24.98 -20.28
N THR A 8 -5.69 25.29 -21.52
CA THR A 8 -5.57 26.63 -22.11
C THR A 8 -6.97 27.23 -22.31
N TRP A 9 -7.13 28.48 -21.89
CA TRP A 9 -8.42 29.18 -21.99
C TRP A 9 -8.55 29.85 -23.37
N ARG A 10 -9.56 29.43 -24.16
CA ARG A 10 -9.95 30.09 -25.42
C ARG A 10 -11.45 30.40 -25.40
N SER A 11 -11.82 31.57 -24.87
CA SER A 11 -13.19 32.07 -24.90
C SER A 11 -13.56 32.59 -26.30
N ARG A 12 -14.45 31.87 -27.01
CA ARG A 12 -15.06 32.28 -28.29
C ARG A 12 -16.45 32.92 -28.15
N THR A 13 -16.90 33.17 -26.91
CA THR A 13 -18.26 33.62 -26.60
C THR A 13 -18.57 35.01 -27.16
N TRP A 14 -17.57 35.87 -27.28
CA TRP A 14 -17.69 37.21 -27.88
C TRP A 14 -18.05 37.17 -29.37
N ILE A 15 -17.59 36.15 -30.12
CA ILE A 15 -17.87 35.99 -31.56
C ILE A 15 -19.35 35.65 -31.77
N ALA A 16 -19.90 34.75 -30.94
CA ALA A 16 -21.30 34.36 -31.00
C ALA A 16 -22.24 35.52 -30.61
N ALA A 17 -21.86 36.30 -29.59
CA ALA A 17 -22.62 37.49 -29.18
C ALA A 17 -22.62 38.56 -30.27
N ALA A 18 -21.46 38.84 -30.88
CA ALA A 18 -21.34 39.80 -31.99
C ALA A 18 -22.19 39.37 -33.20
N GLY A 19 -22.19 38.09 -33.56
CA GLY A 19 -23.01 37.55 -34.65
C GLY A 19 -24.52 37.70 -34.40
N MET A 20 -24.97 37.50 -33.16
CA MET A 20 -26.40 37.61 -32.81
C MET A 20 -26.89 39.07 -32.82
N ILE A 21 -26.05 40.00 -32.37
CA ILE A 21 -26.33 41.44 -32.45
C ILE A 21 -26.38 41.89 -33.91
N ALA A 22 -25.43 41.45 -34.74
CA ALA A 22 -25.42 41.78 -36.17
C ALA A 22 -26.68 41.26 -36.90
N LEU A 23 -27.10 40.01 -36.63
CA LEU A 23 -28.32 39.43 -37.20
C LEU A 23 -29.59 40.21 -36.81
N LEU A 24 -29.68 40.65 -35.56
CA LEU A 24 -30.78 41.46 -35.06
C LEU A 24 -30.87 42.81 -35.79
N VAL A 25 -29.74 43.48 -35.98
CA VAL A 25 -29.67 44.77 -36.71
C VAL A 25 -30.18 44.59 -38.15
N VAL A 26 -29.74 43.53 -38.84
CA VAL A 26 -30.18 43.22 -40.21
C VAL A 26 -31.69 42.96 -40.27
N LEU A 27 -32.23 42.17 -39.34
CA LEU A 27 -33.66 41.84 -39.29
C LEU A 27 -34.52 43.09 -39.06
N LEU A 28 -34.06 44.00 -38.19
CA LEU A 28 -34.75 45.26 -37.89
C LEU A 28 -34.73 46.24 -39.07
N SER A 29 -33.63 46.30 -39.83
CA SER A 29 -33.54 47.13 -41.04
C SER A 29 -34.48 46.67 -42.17
N MET A 30 -34.85 45.39 -42.20
CA MET A 30 -35.75 44.83 -43.22
C MET A 30 -37.24 45.10 -42.94
N LEU A 31 -37.60 45.56 -41.73
CA LEU A 31 -39.00 45.62 -41.30
C LEU A 31 -39.80 46.86 -41.77
N GLY A 32 -39.21 47.82 -42.49
CA GLY A 32 -39.93 48.95 -43.10
C GLY A 32 -40.82 49.73 -42.13
N LEU A 33 -40.22 50.61 -41.30
CA LEU A 33 -40.92 51.27 -40.21
C LEU A 33 -41.70 52.52 -40.65
N ASP A 34 -43.01 52.38 -40.82
CA ASP A 34 -43.92 53.52 -41.00
C ASP A 34 -44.55 53.90 -39.64
N GLY A 35 -44.16 55.07 -39.09
CA GLY A 35 -44.77 55.69 -37.91
C GLY A 35 -43.97 55.61 -36.58
N PRO A 36 -44.20 56.54 -35.64
CA PRO A 36 -43.42 56.63 -34.39
C PRO A 36 -43.68 55.47 -33.40
N GLN A 37 -44.83 54.79 -33.49
CA GLN A 37 -45.15 53.64 -32.62
C GLN A 37 -44.41 52.35 -33.01
N SER A 38 -44.04 52.18 -34.29
CA SER A 38 -43.28 51.01 -34.73
C SER A 38 -41.82 51.09 -34.30
N LEU A 39 -41.25 52.32 -34.27
CA LEU A 39 -39.89 52.58 -33.80
C LEU A 39 -39.68 52.25 -32.31
N THR A 40 -40.64 52.58 -31.44
CA THR A 40 -40.54 52.27 -30.00
C THR A 40 -40.58 50.78 -29.72
N VAL A 41 -41.44 50.03 -30.41
CA VAL A 41 -41.52 48.56 -30.31
C VAL A 41 -40.21 47.92 -30.78
N VAL A 42 -39.63 48.40 -31.89
CA VAL A 42 -38.34 47.92 -32.39
C VAL A 42 -37.21 48.16 -31.38
N LEU A 43 -37.11 49.36 -30.81
CA LEU A 43 -36.08 49.67 -29.82
C LEU A 43 -36.24 48.84 -28.54
N ALA A 44 -37.47 48.60 -28.10
CA ALA A 44 -37.76 47.75 -26.94
C ALA A 44 -37.36 46.29 -27.20
N CYS A 45 -37.71 45.73 -28.37
CA CYS A 45 -37.30 44.39 -28.78
C CYS A 45 -35.77 44.29 -28.91
N ALA A 46 -35.13 45.31 -29.49
CA ALA A 46 -33.68 45.35 -29.63
C ALA A 46 -32.97 45.35 -28.27
N GLY A 47 -33.44 46.20 -27.34
CA GLY A 47 -32.95 46.25 -25.97
C GLY A 47 -33.12 44.92 -25.24
N ALA A 48 -34.28 44.27 -25.38
CA ALA A 48 -34.53 42.96 -24.77
C ALA A 48 -33.59 41.87 -25.30
N VAL A 49 -33.32 41.84 -26.61
CA VAL A 49 -32.37 40.89 -27.20
C VAL A 49 -30.93 41.17 -26.74
N VAL A 50 -30.50 42.43 -26.71
CA VAL A 50 -29.16 42.80 -26.22
C VAL A 50 -28.98 42.37 -24.76
N LEU A 51 -29.96 42.65 -23.89
CA LEU A 51 -29.94 42.21 -22.49
C LEU A 51 -29.93 40.68 -22.36
N GLY A 52 -30.72 39.99 -23.19
CA GLY A 52 -30.73 38.53 -23.25
C GLY A 52 -29.38 37.93 -23.68
N VAL A 53 -28.74 38.50 -24.71
CA VAL A 53 -27.41 38.08 -25.18
C VAL A 53 -26.34 38.35 -24.13
N LEU A 54 -26.36 39.51 -23.48
CA LEU A 54 -25.44 39.84 -22.40
C LEU A 54 -25.64 38.90 -21.19
N GLY A 55 -26.88 38.61 -20.82
CA GLY A 55 -27.23 37.64 -19.77
C GLY A 55 -26.76 36.23 -20.12
N TRP A 56 -27.01 35.77 -21.34
CA TRP A 56 -26.52 34.47 -21.83
C TRP A 56 -24.99 34.42 -21.86
N ALA A 57 -24.32 35.45 -22.38
CA ALA A 57 -22.87 35.51 -22.49
C ALA A 57 -22.19 35.54 -21.11
N THR A 58 -22.77 36.26 -20.14
CA THR A 58 -22.28 36.29 -18.75
C THR A 58 -22.45 34.93 -18.07
N VAL A 59 -23.62 34.29 -18.16
CA VAL A 59 -23.86 32.95 -17.62
C VAL A 59 -22.94 31.92 -18.28
N ARG A 60 -22.79 31.97 -19.61
CA ARG A 60 -21.89 31.10 -20.38
C ARG A 60 -20.44 31.28 -19.96
N SER A 61 -19.98 32.52 -19.81
CA SER A 61 -18.63 32.88 -19.38
C SER A 61 -18.35 32.41 -17.95
N GLN A 62 -19.31 32.58 -17.03
CA GLN A 62 -19.18 32.06 -15.67
C GLN A 62 -19.10 30.54 -15.63
N ARG A 63 -19.91 29.83 -16.43
CA ARG A 63 -19.84 28.37 -16.52
C ARG A 63 -18.47 27.91 -17.03
N GLN A 64 -17.97 28.53 -18.10
CA GLN A 64 -16.64 28.22 -18.65
C GLN A 64 -15.50 28.52 -17.66
N ARG A 65 -15.61 29.61 -16.88
CA ARG A 65 -14.64 29.93 -15.82
C ARG A 65 -14.63 28.86 -14.75
N ARG A 66 -15.80 28.43 -14.26
CA ARG A 66 -15.90 27.36 -13.25
C ARG A 66 -15.35 26.03 -13.75
N GLU A 67 -15.65 25.66 -14.98
CA GLU A 67 -15.10 24.44 -15.61
C GLU A 67 -13.57 24.50 -15.73
N TYR A 68 -13.03 25.65 -16.13
CA TYR A 68 -11.60 25.87 -16.23
C TYR A 68 -10.92 25.85 -14.85
N GLU A 69 -11.50 26.51 -13.84
CA GLU A 69 -11.01 26.49 -12.46
C GLU A 69 -10.98 25.07 -11.91
N ARG A 70 -12.05 24.28 -12.11
CA ARG A 70 -12.09 22.85 -11.72
C ARG A 70 -10.99 22.04 -12.38
N SER A 71 -10.85 22.18 -13.70
CA SER A 71 -9.81 21.47 -14.47
C SER A 71 -8.41 21.86 -14.00
N LEU A 72 -8.21 23.14 -13.63
CA LEU A 72 -6.94 23.64 -13.12
C LEU A 72 -6.64 23.10 -11.71
N THR A 73 -7.66 23.00 -10.85
CA THR A 73 -7.51 22.43 -9.50
C THR A 73 -7.18 20.94 -9.56
N GLU A 74 -7.86 20.18 -10.43
CA GLU A 74 -7.59 18.75 -10.64
C GLU A 74 -6.17 18.55 -11.17
N TRP A 75 -5.78 19.30 -12.21
CA TRP A 75 -4.43 19.25 -12.75
C TRP A 75 -3.36 19.60 -11.71
N ALA A 76 -3.62 20.61 -10.87
CA ALA A 76 -2.70 21.01 -9.80
C ALA A 76 -2.59 19.94 -8.71
N ALA A 77 -3.70 19.30 -8.33
CA ALA A 77 -3.73 18.21 -7.37
C ALA A 77 -2.95 16.99 -7.88
N ASP A 78 -3.18 16.59 -9.14
CA ASP A 78 -2.44 15.51 -9.79
C ASP A 78 -0.94 15.82 -9.86
N ARG A 79 -0.58 17.06 -10.23
CA ARG A 79 0.81 17.51 -10.29
C ARG A 79 1.47 17.46 -8.91
N ALA A 80 0.78 17.93 -7.87
CA ALA A 80 1.26 17.88 -6.50
C ALA A 80 1.45 16.43 -6.02
N ALA A 81 0.48 15.55 -6.28
CA ALA A 81 0.58 14.13 -5.94
C ALA A 81 1.76 13.43 -6.64
N GLN A 82 2.02 13.75 -7.91
CA GLN A 82 3.18 13.22 -8.64
C GLN A 82 4.50 13.73 -8.07
N GLN A 83 4.58 15.02 -7.70
CA GLN A 83 5.76 15.58 -7.05
C GLN A 83 6.01 14.94 -5.69
N GLU A 84 4.96 14.67 -4.93
CA GLU A 84 5.01 13.99 -3.65
C GLU A 84 5.53 12.56 -3.79
N ARG A 85 5.01 11.78 -4.74
CA ARG A 85 5.51 10.42 -5.05
C ARG A 85 7.00 10.42 -5.39
N LEU A 86 7.47 11.40 -6.17
CA LEU A 86 8.89 11.53 -6.51
C LEU A 86 9.75 11.97 -5.32
N ARG A 87 9.19 12.73 -4.36
CA ARG A 87 9.86 13.07 -3.11
C ARG A 87 10.04 11.82 -2.24
N ILE A 88 8.95 11.10 -2.00
CA ILE A 88 8.93 9.83 -1.25
C ILE A 88 9.93 8.84 -1.86
N ALA A 89 9.92 8.65 -3.18
CA ALA A 89 10.84 7.73 -3.85
C ALA A 89 12.32 8.08 -3.61
N ARG A 90 12.67 9.37 -3.56
CA ARG A 90 14.02 9.84 -3.25
C ARG A 90 14.37 9.60 -1.79
N GLU A 91 13.49 9.94 -0.87
CA GLU A 91 13.71 9.70 0.56
C GLU A 91 13.90 8.19 0.86
N LEU A 92 13.10 7.33 0.23
CA LEU A 92 13.27 5.87 0.30
C LEU A 92 14.62 5.42 -0.27
N HIS A 93 15.03 5.99 -1.41
CA HIS A 93 16.31 5.65 -2.04
C HIS A 93 17.51 6.08 -1.19
N ASP A 94 17.46 7.26 -0.57
CA ASP A 94 18.52 7.78 0.29
C ASP A 94 18.66 6.92 1.56
N LEU A 95 17.54 6.54 2.19
CA LEU A 95 17.53 5.63 3.33
C LEU A 95 18.10 4.25 2.97
N ALA A 96 17.68 3.68 1.84
CA ALA A 96 18.19 2.40 1.36
C ALA A 96 19.69 2.47 1.04
N SER A 97 20.13 3.52 0.35
CA SER A 97 21.54 3.73 -0.01
C SER A 97 22.43 3.91 1.21
N HIS A 98 21.96 4.62 2.23
CA HIS A 98 22.68 4.80 3.48
C HIS A 98 22.87 3.48 4.24
N GLY A 99 21.79 2.71 4.41
CA GLY A 99 21.85 1.41 5.08
C GLY A 99 22.72 0.40 4.33
N LEU A 100 22.55 0.30 3.01
CA LEU A 100 23.38 -0.58 2.16
C LEU A 100 24.86 -0.15 2.14
N GLY A 101 25.13 1.15 2.18
CA GLY A 101 26.49 1.71 2.27
C GLY A 101 27.21 1.28 3.56
N LEU A 102 26.53 1.35 4.70
CA LEU A 102 27.08 0.87 5.98
C LEU A 102 27.33 -0.64 5.97
N ILE A 103 26.39 -1.42 5.43
CA ILE A 103 26.52 -2.87 5.32
C ILE A 103 27.71 -3.25 4.44
N THR A 104 27.82 -2.65 3.25
CA THR A 104 28.93 -2.91 2.32
C THR A 104 30.27 -2.48 2.88
N MET A 105 30.34 -1.33 3.57
CA MET A 105 31.55 -0.88 4.25
C MET A 105 32.00 -1.87 5.34
N ARG A 106 31.08 -2.30 6.21
CA ARG A 106 31.40 -3.25 7.30
C ARG A 106 31.77 -4.62 6.77
N ALA A 107 31.09 -5.11 5.74
CA ALA A 107 31.42 -6.36 5.07
C ALA A 107 32.81 -6.29 4.43
N ALA A 108 33.15 -5.20 3.74
CA ALA A 108 34.48 -4.99 3.15
C ALA A 108 35.58 -4.92 4.20
N ALA A 109 35.32 -4.28 5.36
CA ALA A 109 36.29 -4.16 6.45
C ALA A 109 36.73 -5.51 7.02
N VAL A 110 35.85 -6.52 7.00
CA VAL A 110 36.15 -7.85 7.56
C VAL A 110 36.43 -8.93 6.52
N ALA A 111 36.21 -8.66 5.23
CA ALA A 111 36.39 -9.62 4.15
C ALA A 111 37.83 -10.16 4.03
N GLY A 112 38.83 -9.36 4.42
CA GLY A 112 40.25 -9.74 4.38
C GLY A 112 40.79 -10.39 5.66
N LEU A 113 40.00 -10.46 6.74
CA LEU A 113 40.46 -10.97 8.03
C LEU A 113 40.53 -12.49 8.01
N THR A 114 41.75 -13.05 8.14
CA THR A 114 42.01 -14.49 8.17
C THR A 114 42.55 -14.94 9.54
N GLY A 115 42.33 -16.21 9.90
CA GLY A 115 42.75 -16.77 11.19
C GLY A 115 41.88 -16.35 12.38
N THR A 116 42.21 -16.86 13.56
CA THR A 116 41.44 -16.68 14.81
C THR A 116 41.55 -15.29 15.43
N ALA A 117 42.60 -14.53 15.07
CA ALA A 117 42.81 -13.16 15.54
C ALA A 117 41.70 -12.19 15.06
N GLY A 118 41.06 -12.47 13.92
CA GLY A 118 39.99 -11.65 13.35
C GLY A 118 38.56 -12.08 13.71
N ASP A 119 38.38 -13.14 14.51
CA ASP A 119 37.05 -13.68 14.81
C ASP A 119 36.17 -12.69 15.59
N ALA A 120 36.77 -11.91 16.50
CA ALA A 120 36.06 -10.92 17.29
C ALA A 120 35.55 -9.77 16.41
N GLU A 121 36.38 -9.28 15.50
CA GLU A 121 36.03 -8.21 14.55
C GLU A 121 34.98 -8.68 13.53
N ARG A 122 35.09 -9.91 13.02
CA ARG A 122 34.05 -10.51 12.15
C ARG A 122 32.71 -10.61 12.87
N ARG A 123 32.68 -11.08 14.12
CA ARG A 123 31.44 -11.10 14.92
C ARG A 123 30.88 -9.71 15.15
N SER A 124 31.72 -8.73 15.50
CA SER A 124 31.27 -7.34 15.67
C SER A 124 30.68 -6.78 14.39
N ALA A 125 31.30 -7.00 13.23
CA ALA A 125 30.80 -6.51 11.96
C ALA A 125 29.47 -7.16 11.55
N LEU A 126 29.27 -8.46 11.87
CA LEU A 126 27.98 -9.12 11.65
C LEU A 126 26.86 -8.50 12.49
N VAL A 127 27.15 -8.17 13.76
CA VAL A 127 26.20 -7.46 14.64
C VAL A 127 25.88 -6.07 14.07
N ASP A 128 26.90 -5.31 13.64
CA ASP A 128 26.71 -3.99 13.03
C ASP A 128 25.88 -4.05 11.74
N ILE A 129 26.12 -5.06 10.89
CA ILE A 129 25.36 -5.30 9.65
C ILE A 129 23.90 -5.64 9.97
N GLU A 130 23.68 -6.52 10.96
CA GLU A 130 22.34 -6.89 11.40
C GLU A 130 21.58 -5.66 11.94
N GLU A 131 22.23 -4.85 12.77
CA GLU A 131 21.64 -3.63 13.32
C GLU A 131 21.33 -2.59 12.25
N ALA A 132 22.27 -2.34 11.33
CA ALA A 132 22.07 -1.43 10.20
C ALA A 132 20.92 -1.89 9.30
N GLY A 133 20.85 -3.18 8.97
CA GLY A 133 19.77 -3.77 8.16
C GLY A 133 18.41 -3.67 8.86
N ARG A 134 18.35 -3.97 10.16
CA ARG A 134 17.13 -3.87 10.96
C ARG A 134 16.64 -2.42 11.08
N SER A 135 17.57 -1.49 11.31
CA SER A 135 17.27 -0.05 11.41
C SER A 135 16.72 0.47 10.09
N ALA A 136 17.39 0.20 8.96
CA ALA A 136 16.93 0.62 7.63
C ALA A 136 15.54 0.05 7.30
N MET A 137 15.29 -1.24 7.57
CA MET A 137 13.98 -1.86 7.35
C MET A 137 12.89 -1.26 8.26
N SER A 138 13.23 -0.89 9.49
CA SER A 138 12.32 -0.24 10.44
C SER A 138 11.94 1.17 9.98
N GLU A 139 12.92 1.95 9.51
CA GLU A 139 12.72 3.28 8.94
C GLU A 139 11.80 3.23 7.70
N LEU A 140 12.10 2.31 6.77
CA LEU A 140 11.30 2.10 5.55
C LEU A 140 9.86 1.68 5.90
N ARG A 141 9.67 0.78 6.86
CA ARG A 141 8.34 0.38 7.32
C ARG A 141 7.58 1.53 7.97
N ARG A 142 8.22 2.33 8.83
CA ARG A 142 7.58 3.51 9.44
C ARG A 142 7.08 4.48 8.38
N MET A 143 7.92 4.78 7.38
CA MET A 143 7.56 5.69 6.29
C MET A 143 6.39 5.12 5.46
N LEU A 144 6.41 3.83 5.14
CA LEU A 144 5.29 3.16 4.43
C LEU A 144 4.00 3.09 5.26
N THR A 145 4.08 2.95 6.58
CA THR A 145 2.91 2.98 7.47
C THR A 145 2.28 4.38 7.52
N VAL A 146 3.09 5.45 7.54
CA VAL A 146 2.57 6.84 7.50
C VAL A 146 1.90 7.17 6.17
N LEU A 147 2.34 6.54 5.09
CA LEU A 147 1.78 6.73 3.74
C LEU A 147 0.59 5.81 3.43
N ARG A 148 0.24 4.88 4.33
CA ARG A 148 -0.92 4.01 4.17
C ARG A 148 -2.18 4.73 4.63
N GLU A 149 -3.16 4.83 3.74
CA GLU A 149 -4.54 5.09 4.15
C GLU A 149 -5.08 3.87 4.93
N PRO A 150 -5.89 4.08 5.99
CA PRO A 150 -6.51 2.97 6.71
C PRO A 150 -7.42 2.18 5.77
N GLY A 151 -6.94 1.03 5.29
CA GLY A 151 -7.67 0.14 4.36
C GLY A 151 -6.80 -0.49 3.27
N ASP A 152 -5.59 0.01 3.01
CA ASP A 152 -4.76 -0.43 1.88
C ASP A 152 -3.76 -1.55 2.29
N GLU A 153 -4.30 -2.72 2.63
CA GLU A 153 -3.53 -3.96 2.83
C GLU A 153 -3.35 -4.74 1.52
N VAL A 154 -2.60 -4.19 0.56
CA VAL A 154 -2.17 -4.98 -0.62
C VAL A 154 -0.81 -5.64 -0.31
N PRO A 155 -0.69 -6.98 -0.31
CA PRO A 155 0.59 -7.65 -0.08
C PRO A 155 1.52 -7.48 -1.29
N LEU A 156 2.79 -7.13 -1.03
CA LEU A 156 3.86 -6.94 -2.03
C LEU A 156 4.33 -8.23 -2.72
N HIS A 157 3.71 -9.39 -2.46
CA HIS A 157 4.07 -10.68 -3.02
C HIS A 157 2.81 -11.45 -3.42
N PRO A 158 2.89 -12.37 -4.40
CA PRO A 158 1.81 -13.32 -4.66
C PRO A 158 1.36 -13.95 -3.34
N PRO A 159 0.05 -14.08 -3.09
CA PRO A 159 -0.45 -14.68 -1.85
C PRO A 159 0.14 -16.08 -1.69
N ALA A 160 0.78 -16.30 -0.55
CA ALA A 160 1.45 -17.56 -0.22
C ALA A 160 0.45 -18.72 -0.28
N ARG A 161 0.89 -19.84 -0.83
CA ARG A 161 0.11 -21.06 -1.00
C ARG A 161 0.54 -22.11 0.01
N LEU A 162 -0.33 -23.07 0.30
CA LEU A 162 0.02 -24.20 1.16
C LEU A 162 1.20 -25.02 0.60
N ALA A 163 1.39 -25.01 -0.72
CA ALA A 163 2.54 -25.62 -1.39
C ALA A 163 3.88 -24.97 -0.98
N ASP A 164 3.88 -23.74 -0.42
CA ASP A 164 5.08 -23.05 0.02
C ASP A 164 5.51 -23.45 1.44
N VAL A 165 4.67 -24.18 2.20
CA VAL A 165 4.94 -24.55 3.60
C VAL A 165 6.25 -25.31 3.79
N PRO A 166 6.61 -26.31 2.94
CA PRO A 166 7.92 -26.95 3.03
C PRO A 166 9.09 -25.98 2.89
N GLY A 167 8.97 -24.96 2.03
CA GLY A 167 9.98 -23.92 1.87
C GLY A 167 10.08 -23.00 3.09
N ILE A 168 8.96 -22.69 3.74
CA ILE A 168 8.93 -21.93 5.00
C ILE A 168 9.64 -22.70 6.11
N VAL A 169 9.41 -24.01 6.20
CA VAL A 169 10.06 -24.90 7.17
C VAL A 169 11.57 -24.99 6.91
N ALA A 170 11.98 -25.25 5.66
CA ALA A 170 13.39 -25.31 5.30
C ALA A 170 14.13 -23.99 5.60
N ALA A 171 13.47 -22.85 5.39
CA ALA A 171 14.02 -21.55 5.76
C ALA A 171 14.22 -21.43 7.28
N ALA A 172 13.30 -21.93 8.11
CA ALA A 172 13.43 -21.93 9.56
C ALA A 172 14.53 -22.89 10.06
N GLU A 173 14.71 -24.04 9.39
CA GLU A 173 15.80 -24.98 9.68
C GLU A 173 17.18 -24.37 9.43
N ALA A 174 17.32 -23.52 8.41
CA ALA A 174 18.54 -22.77 8.17
C ALA A 174 18.91 -21.81 9.33
N PHE A 175 17.94 -21.44 10.18
CA PHE A 175 18.14 -20.68 11.41
C PHE A 175 18.23 -21.56 12.67
N GLY A 176 18.33 -22.89 12.50
CA GLY A 176 18.57 -23.86 13.58
C GLY A 176 17.32 -24.49 14.19
N VAL A 177 16.10 -24.11 13.75
CA VAL A 177 14.85 -24.69 14.29
C VAL A 177 14.62 -26.06 13.67
N ARG A 178 14.82 -27.14 14.43
CA ARG A 178 14.66 -28.53 13.95
C ARG A 178 13.18 -28.87 13.84
N THR A 179 12.61 -28.78 12.65
CA THR A 179 11.16 -28.76 12.48
C THR A 179 10.63 -30.07 11.90
N SER A 180 9.70 -30.72 12.60
CA SER A 180 8.91 -31.82 12.05
C SER A 180 7.62 -31.26 11.44
N LEU A 181 7.40 -31.49 10.14
CA LEU A 181 6.22 -31.01 9.42
C LEU A 181 5.27 -32.17 9.11
N ARG A 182 4.00 -32.04 9.52
CA ARG A 182 2.88 -32.89 9.11
C ARG A 182 1.81 -32.03 8.46
N VAL A 183 1.48 -32.33 7.21
CA VAL A 183 0.37 -31.70 6.48
C VAL A 183 -0.55 -32.80 5.99
N ASP A 184 -1.79 -32.79 6.45
CA ASP A 184 -2.81 -33.74 5.99
C ASP A 184 -3.39 -33.33 4.62
N ASP A 185 -4.19 -34.20 4.01
CA ASP A 185 -4.97 -33.81 2.83
C ASP A 185 -6.09 -32.85 3.24
N LEU A 186 -5.95 -31.58 2.83
CA LEU A 186 -6.89 -30.51 3.17
C LEU A 186 -7.99 -30.35 2.10
N GLY A 187 -7.88 -31.00 0.95
CA GLY A 187 -8.72 -30.75 -0.22
C GLY A 187 -8.58 -29.32 -0.77
N GLU A 188 -9.66 -28.78 -1.33
CA GLU A 188 -9.67 -27.39 -1.82
C GLU A 188 -9.72 -26.39 -0.65
N VAL A 189 -8.74 -25.49 -0.61
CA VAL A 189 -8.61 -24.45 0.42
C VAL A 189 -8.58 -23.06 -0.27
N PRO A 190 -9.42 -22.10 0.14
CA PRO A 190 -9.42 -20.75 -0.42
C PRO A 190 -8.07 -20.05 -0.27
N LEU A 191 -7.68 -19.24 -1.26
CA LEU A 191 -6.37 -18.58 -1.29
C LEU A 191 -6.09 -17.70 -0.07
N ALA A 192 -7.13 -17.03 0.45
CA ALA A 192 -7.03 -16.23 1.67
C ALA A 192 -6.69 -17.09 2.90
N VAL A 193 -7.32 -18.25 3.03
CA VAL A 193 -7.04 -19.24 4.09
C VAL A 193 -5.61 -19.77 3.96
N GLN A 194 -5.18 -20.12 2.75
CA GLN A 194 -3.79 -20.54 2.50
C GLN A 194 -2.77 -19.50 2.95
N ALA A 195 -2.99 -18.23 2.58
CA ALA A 195 -2.10 -17.13 2.95
C ALA A 195 -2.05 -16.92 4.47
N ALA A 196 -3.19 -17.01 5.16
CA ALA A 196 -3.27 -16.90 6.62
C ALA A 196 -2.55 -18.06 7.34
N VAL A 197 -2.67 -19.28 6.85
CA VAL A 197 -1.95 -20.47 7.35
C VAL A 197 -0.45 -20.28 7.19
N CYS A 198 0.03 -19.94 5.99
CA CYS A 198 1.45 -19.72 5.73
C CYS A 198 2.03 -18.57 6.55
N ALA A 199 1.27 -17.50 6.76
CA ALA A 199 1.69 -16.39 7.61
C ALA A 199 1.80 -16.79 9.09
N THR A 200 0.86 -17.60 9.59
CA THR A 200 0.89 -18.14 10.96
C THR A 200 2.12 -19.01 11.18
N ILE A 201 2.39 -19.96 10.28
CA ILE A 201 3.55 -20.86 10.36
C ILE A 201 4.86 -20.08 10.33
N ARG A 202 5.01 -19.15 9.38
CA ARG A 202 6.22 -18.33 9.24
C ARG A 202 6.51 -17.53 10.50
N GLU A 203 5.48 -16.89 11.07
CA GLU A 203 5.65 -16.08 12.26
C GLU A 203 5.98 -16.94 13.48
N ALA A 204 5.29 -18.08 13.66
CA ALA A 204 5.56 -18.99 14.77
C ALA A 204 6.99 -19.55 14.73
N LEU A 205 7.44 -20.04 13.57
CA LEU A 205 8.81 -20.56 13.42
C LEU A 205 9.88 -19.47 13.60
N SER A 206 9.61 -18.25 13.12
CA SER A 206 10.49 -17.11 13.36
C SER A 206 10.57 -16.73 14.85
N ASN A 207 9.44 -16.80 15.57
CA ASN A 207 9.42 -16.59 17.02
C ASN A 207 10.20 -17.67 17.77
N ILE A 208 10.07 -18.95 17.38
CA ILE A 208 10.85 -20.04 17.99
C ILE A 208 12.35 -19.79 17.80
N GLY A 209 12.78 -19.48 16.58
CA GLY A 209 14.19 -19.17 16.32
C GLY A 209 14.73 -17.98 17.13
N ARG A 210 13.89 -16.97 17.40
CA ARG A 210 14.26 -15.78 18.19
C ARG A 210 14.25 -16.03 19.70
N HIS A 211 13.24 -16.73 20.21
CA HIS A 211 12.98 -16.84 21.65
C HIS A 211 13.44 -18.15 22.29
N ALA A 212 13.46 -19.24 21.53
CA ALA A 212 13.86 -20.57 22.02
C ALA A 212 15.19 -21.07 21.41
N GLY A 213 15.55 -20.60 20.22
CA GLY A 213 16.81 -20.96 19.56
C GLY A 213 16.74 -22.32 18.85
N PRO A 214 17.84 -23.09 18.78
CA PRO A 214 17.93 -24.31 17.98
C PRO A 214 17.25 -25.52 18.66
N VAL A 215 15.93 -25.46 18.74
CA VAL A 215 15.09 -26.42 19.47
C VAL A 215 14.22 -27.23 18.51
N PRO A 216 13.77 -28.44 18.91
CA PRO A 216 12.75 -29.16 18.17
C PRO A 216 11.45 -28.36 18.12
N ALA A 217 10.84 -28.31 16.94
CA ALA A 217 9.51 -27.76 16.72
C ALA A 217 8.67 -28.75 15.92
N VAL A 218 7.37 -28.78 16.20
CA VAL A 218 6.40 -29.60 15.48
C VAL A 218 5.38 -28.67 14.84
N VAL A 219 5.20 -28.79 13.53
CA VAL A 219 4.17 -28.07 12.76
C VAL A 219 3.19 -29.09 12.21
N VAL A 220 1.93 -28.92 12.59
CA VAL A 220 0.80 -29.72 12.12
C VAL A 220 -0.18 -28.81 11.39
N VAL A 221 -0.56 -29.20 10.18
CA VAL A 221 -1.65 -28.59 9.42
C VAL A 221 -2.64 -29.69 9.08
N GLU A 222 -3.86 -29.57 9.60
CA GLU A 222 -4.91 -30.55 9.44
C GLU A 222 -6.25 -29.89 9.12
N ARG A 223 -7.15 -30.65 8.49
CA ARG A 223 -8.52 -30.22 8.26
C ARG A 223 -9.39 -30.73 9.41
N ASP A 224 -10.05 -29.80 10.09
CA ASP A 224 -11.01 -30.09 11.16
C ASP A 224 -12.40 -29.65 10.69
N ALA A 225 -13.12 -30.58 10.06
CA ALA A 225 -14.40 -30.34 9.40
C ALA A 225 -14.34 -29.18 8.37
N ASP A 226 -14.90 -28.02 8.73
CA ASP A 226 -14.97 -26.82 7.90
C ASP A 226 -13.86 -25.80 8.22
N ASP A 227 -12.91 -26.15 9.08
CA ASP A 227 -11.77 -25.33 9.44
C ASP A 227 -10.44 -25.95 8.98
N VAL A 228 -9.47 -25.12 8.64
CA VAL A 228 -8.05 -25.51 8.63
C VAL A 228 -7.46 -25.20 10.00
N ARG A 229 -6.95 -26.24 10.65
CA ARG A 229 -6.31 -26.16 11.96
C ARG A 229 -4.80 -26.25 11.81
N VAL A 230 -4.11 -25.28 12.42
CA VAL A 230 -2.64 -25.19 12.43
C VAL A 230 -2.17 -25.23 13.87
N ILE A 231 -1.26 -26.15 14.18
CA ILE A 231 -0.65 -26.27 15.51
C ILE A 231 0.86 -26.22 15.34
N ILE A 232 1.50 -25.27 16.01
CA ILE A 232 2.95 -25.20 16.12
C ILE A 232 3.33 -25.31 17.60
N VAL A 233 4.24 -26.23 17.93
CA VAL A 233 4.73 -26.43 19.30
C VAL A 233 6.25 -26.49 19.29
N ASP A 234 6.88 -25.83 20.27
CA ASP A 234 8.31 -26.01 20.61
C ASP A 234 8.47 -26.54 22.04
N GLU A 235 9.65 -27.11 22.33
CA GLU A 235 9.98 -27.69 23.65
C GLU A 235 10.51 -26.66 24.68
N GLY A 236 10.64 -25.39 24.29
CA GLY A 236 11.20 -24.33 25.12
C GLY A 236 12.65 -24.01 24.82
N PRO A 237 13.23 -22.98 25.49
CA PRO A 237 14.53 -22.46 25.11
C PRO A 237 15.66 -23.47 25.30
N ALA A 238 16.56 -23.52 24.32
CA ALA A 238 17.80 -24.26 24.46
C ALA A 238 18.60 -23.76 25.67
N THR A 239 19.33 -24.65 26.35
CA THR A 239 20.10 -24.29 27.54
C THR A 239 21.09 -23.17 27.23
N GLY A 240 21.02 -22.07 27.99
CA GLY A 240 21.86 -20.89 27.79
C GLY A 240 21.42 -19.97 26.65
N TRP A 241 20.25 -20.21 26.04
CA TRP A 241 19.70 -19.31 25.03
C TRP A 241 19.24 -18.00 25.66
N VAL A 242 19.66 -16.89 25.04
CA VAL A 242 19.21 -15.54 25.40
C VAL A 242 18.21 -15.10 24.33
N PRO A 243 16.93 -14.87 24.68
CA PRO A 243 15.92 -14.43 23.73
C PRO A 243 16.35 -13.13 23.03
N GLN A 244 16.22 -13.10 21.71
CA GLN A 244 16.51 -11.90 20.94
C GLN A 244 15.29 -10.95 20.93
N PRO A 245 15.47 -9.64 21.19
CA PRO A 245 14.38 -8.66 21.14
C PRO A 245 13.75 -8.61 19.74
N GLY A 246 12.45 -8.92 19.66
CA GLY A 246 11.65 -8.78 18.44
C GLY A 246 10.81 -7.50 18.44
N ALA A 247 10.24 -7.14 17.29
CA ALA A 247 9.34 -5.98 17.19
C ALA A 247 8.05 -6.12 18.02
N GLY A 248 7.72 -7.31 18.56
CA GLY A 248 6.54 -7.54 19.42
C GLY A 248 5.19 -7.64 18.71
N HIS A 249 5.12 -7.36 17.40
CA HIS A 249 3.86 -7.29 16.64
C HIS A 249 3.57 -8.52 15.78
N GLY A 250 4.48 -9.50 15.73
CA GLY A 250 4.40 -10.61 14.77
C GLY A 250 3.14 -11.47 14.90
N LEU A 251 2.92 -12.04 16.10
CA LEU A 251 1.72 -12.83 16.39
C LEU A 251 0.44 -12.00 16.33
N GLN A 252 0.52 -10.70 16.59
CA GLN A 252 -0.63 -9.81 16.46
C GLN A 252 -1.06 -9.68 14.99
N GLY A 253 -0.12 -9.46 14.06
CA GLY A 253 -0.45 -9.41 12.64
C GLY A 253 -0.93 -10.76 12.08
N ALA A 254 -0.42 -11.88 12.58
CA ALA A 254 -0.96 -13.20 12.24
C ALA A 254 -2.39 -13.37 12.77
N ARG A 255 -2.66 -12.91 13.99
CA ARG A 255 -3.98 -12.95 14.62
C ARG A 255 -5.01 -12.09 13.90
N GLU A 256 -4.64 -10.88 13.50
CA GLU A 256 -5.50 -9.98 12.72
C GLU A 256 -5.93 -10.62 11.40
N ARG A 257 -4.99 -11.22 10.64
CA ARG A 257 -5.31 -11.94 9.41
C ARG A 257 -6.23 -13.14 9.62
N VAL A 258 -5.99 -13.93 10.67
CA VAL A 258 -6.84 -15.07 11.01
C VAL A 258 -8.25 -14.61 11.43
N HIS A 259 -8.36 -13.55 12.22
CA HIS A 259 -9.64 -12.98 12.62
C HIS A 259 -10.42 -12.33 11.47
N ALA A 260 -9.73 -11.72 10.50
CA ALA A 260 -10.36 -11.18 9.30
C ALA A 260 -11.11 -12.26 8.50
N LEU A 261 -10.69 -13.52 8.64
CA LEU A 261 -11.35 -14.70 8.05
C LEU A 261 -12.34 -15.38 9.02
N GLY A 262 -12.73 -14.73 10.11
CA GLY A 262 -13.61 -15.32 11.12
C GLY A 262 -12.97 -16.43 11.95
N GLY A 263 -11.65 -16.62 11.83
CA GLY A 263 -10.90 -17.63 12.57
C GLY A 263 -10.45 -17.17 13.96
N THR A 264 -9.67 -18.03 14.62
CA THR A 264 -9.07 -17.74 15.92
C THR A 264 -7.59 -18.12 15.94
N LEU A 265 -6.76 -17.33 16.62
CA LEU A 265 -5.34 -17.64 16.86
C LEU A 265 -5.02 -17.44 18.34
N ARG A 266 -4.54 -18.51 18.98
CA ARG A 266 -4.11 -18.53 20.38
C ARG A 266 -2.63 -18.90 20.46
N GLY A 267 -1.93 -18.22 21.36
CA GLY A 267 -0.57 -18.57 21.77
C GLY A 267 -0.60 -18.83 23.27
N GLU A 268 -0.11 -19.97 23.71
CA GLU A 268 -0.10 -20.37 25.12
C GLU A 268 1.25 -20.99 25.49
N GLN A 269 1.64 -20.82 26.75
CA GLN A 269 2.84 -21.45 27.28
C GLN A 269 2.53 -22.93 27.60
N LEU A 270 3.36 -23.83 27.09
CA LEU A 270 3.24 -25.28 27.27
C LEU A 270 4.47 -25.79 28.02
N GLY A 271 4.39 -25.77 29.36
CA GLY A 271 5.55 -26.09 30.20
C GLY A 271 6.70 -25.09 29.97
N ALA A 272 7.86 -25.58 29.53
CA ALA A 272 8.99 -24.73 29.15
C ALA A 272 8.85 -24.15 27.73
N GLY A 273 7.99 -24.74 26.89
CA GLY A 273 7.80 -24.37 25.49
C GLY A 273 6.59 -23.49 25.23
N PHE A 274 6.31 -23.28 23.96
CA PHE A 274 5.19 -22.46 23.51
C PHE A 274 4.37 -23.20 22.45
N ARG A 275 3.06 -23.00 22.49
CA ARG A 275 2.11 -23.53 21.50
C ARG A 275 1.37 -22.40 20.84
N VAL A 276 1.37 -22.41 19.51
CA VAL A 276 0.50 -21.58 18.68
C VAL A 276 -0.56 -22.49 18.05
N GLU A 277 -1.82 -22.20 18.27
CA GLU A 277 -2.94 -22.85 17.60
C GLU A 277 -3.77 -21.82 16.84
N ALA A 278 -3.97 -22.05 15.54
CA ALA A 278 -4.88 -21.27 14.71
C ALA A 278 -5.96 -22.17 14.10
N ARG A 279 -7.18 -21.65 14.01
CA ARG A 279 -8.32 -22.26 13.31
C ARG A 279 -8.85 -21.25 12.31
N VAL A 280 -8.91 -21.63 11.04
CA VAL A 280 -9.31 -20.74 9.94
C VAL A 280 -10.46 -21.38 9.15
N PRO A 281 -11.66 -20.79 9.16
CA PRO A 281 -12.81 -21.32 8.42
C PRO A 281 -12.60 -21.36 6.91
N LEU A 282 -12.97 -22.46 6.28
CA LEU A 282 -12.95 -22.67 4.82
C LEU A 282 -14.06 -21.88 4.11
N GLY A 283 -15.13 -21.50 4.83
CA GLY A 283 -16.23 -20.68 4.30
C GLY A 283 -15.94 -19.18 4.24
N ALA A 284 -14.77 -18.74 4.72
CA ALA A 284 -14.41 -17.32 4.75
C ALA A 284 -13.85 -16.87 3.39
N GLY A 285 -14.72 -16.57 2.45
CA GLY A 285 -14.30 -16.05 1.14
C GLY A 285 -15.30 -16.18 0.00
N SER A 286 -16.59 -16.00 0.25
CA SER A 286 -17.55 -15.64 -0.80
C SER A 286 -17.70 -14.12 -0.88
#